data_AF-A0A9D8K2S0-F1
#
_entry.id   AF-A0A9D8K2S0-F1
#
_cell.length_a   1.000
_cell.length_b   1.000
_cell.length_c   1.000
_cell.angle_alpha   90.00
_cell.angle_beta   90.00
_cell.angle_gamma   90.00
#
_symmetry.space_group_name_H-M   'P 1'
#
loop_
_entity.id
_entity.type
_entity.pdbx_description
1 polymer ?
#
loop_
_entity_poly.entity_id
_entity_poly.type
_entity_poly.pdbx_seq_one_letter_code
_entity_poly.pdbx_strand_id
1 'polypeptide(L)' 'LTIPNGLKADKAEANLENGVLTLTIPKAEDVKPKAIKVKTKQLAEGKKAEIKS' A
#
# COMPACT_ATOMS: atom_id res chain seq x y z
N LEU A 1 9.80 17.37 -12.68
CA LEU A 1 10.09 15.99 -12.22
C LEU A 1 9.36 15.78 -10.91
N THR A 2 8.39 14.87 -10.88
CA THR A 2 7.59 14.61 -9.68
C THR A 2 8.15 13.38 -8.97
N ILE A 3 8.50 13.55 -7.70
CA ILE A 3 9.06 12.48 -6.88
C ILE A 3 7.89 11.78 -6.17
N PRO A 4 7.83 10.43 -6.15
CA PRO A 4 6.79 9.69 -5.44
C PRO A 4 6.74 10.03 -3.95
N ASN A 5 5.53 10.16 -3.41
CA ASN A 5 5.30 10.35 -1.99
C ASN A 5 5.74 9.11 -1.18
N GLY A 6 6.27 9.32 0.03
CA GLY A 6 6.76 8.23 0.89
C GLY A 6 8.24 7.89 0.74
N LEU A 7 9.03 8.81 0.19
CA LEU A 7 10.49 8.74 0.14
C LEU A 7 11.10 9.77 1.09
N LYS A 8 12.22 9.42 1.75
CA LYS A 8 12.96 10.34 2.64
C LYS A 8 13.95 11.16 1.80
N ALA A 9 13.46 12.23 1.18
CA ALA A 9 14.26 13.08 0.28
C ALA A 9 15.46 13.73 0.98
N ASP A 10 15.35 13.96 2.28
CA ASP A 10 16.42 14.44 3.18
C ASP A 10 17.62 13.48 3.28
N LYS A 11 17.42 12.19 2.95
CA LYS A 11 18.46 11.16 2.95
C LYS A 11 18.82 10.67 1.56
N ALA A 12 18.59 11.50 0.54
CA ALA A 12 18.97 11.16 -0.82
C ALA A 12 20.51 11.18 -0.98
N GLU A 13 21.03 10.19 -1.69
CA GLU A 13 22.43 10.10 -2.10
C GLU A 13 22.53 10.30 -3.61
N ALA A 14 23.59 10.99 -4.07
CA ALA A 14 23.83 11.24 -5.48
C ALA A 14 25.24 10.80 -5.87
N ASN A 15 25.38 10.09 -6.99
CA ASN A 15 26.66 9.65 -7.54
C ASN A 15 26.74 9.99 -9.03
N LEU A 16 27.88 10.51 -9.48
CA LEU A 16 28.12 10.90 -10.87
C LEU A 16 29.30 10.09 -11.41
N GLU A 17 29.01 9.12 -12.27
CA GLU A 17 30.01 8.19 -12.83
C GLU A 17 29.86 8.14 -14.35
N ASN A 18 30.96 8.30 -15.09
CA ASN A 18 30.98 8.27 -16.57
C ASN A 18 29.94 9.19 -17.24
N GLY A 19 29.65 10.35 -16.64
CA GLY A 19 28.66 11.31 -17.14
C GLY A 19 27.20 10.96 -16.82
N VAL A 20 26.96 9.90 -16.03
CA VAL A 20 25.62 9.50 -15.59
C VAL A 20 25.41 9.86 -14.12
N LEU A 21 24.36 10.64 -13.86
CA LEU A 21 23.93 10.99 -12.51
C LEU A 21 22.94 9.94 -11.99
N THR A 22 23.32 9.23 -10.94
CA THR A 22 22.48 8.26 -10.23
C THR A 22 22.05 8.84 -8.90
N LEU A 23 20.74 8.80 -8.61
CA LEU A 23 20.14 9.25 -7.36
C LEU A 23 19.52 8.06 -6.62
N THR A 24 19.95 7.83 -5.38
CA THR A 24 19.40 6.79 -4.49
C THR A 24 18.59 7.47 -3.40
N ILE A 25 17.29 7.19 -3.31
CA ILE A 25 16.42 7.77 -2.29
C ILE A 25 15.76 6.65 -1.48
N PRO A 26 16.01 6.55 -0.17
CA PRO A 26 15.44 5.50 0.66
C PRO A 26 13.93 5.69 0.84
N LYS A 27 13.19 4.57 0.81
CA LYS A 27 11.76 4.54 1.13
C LYS A 27 11.53 4.82 2.61
N ALA A 28 10.45 5.54 2.92
CA ALA A 28 10.02 5.74 4.30
C ALA A 28 9.51 4.40 4.89
N GLU A 29 9.91 4.11 6.12
CA GLU A 29 9.58 2.84 6.81
C GLU A 29 8.09 2.72 7.17
N ASP A 30 7.35 3.83 7.13
CA ASP A 30 5.91 3.89 7.43
C ASP A 30 5.04 3.29 6.30
N VAL A 31 5.62 3.02 5.13
CA VAL A 31 4.92 2.41 3.98
C VAL A 31 4.88 0.89 4.08
N LYS A 32 4.74 0.33 5.29
CA LYS A 32 4.30 -1.07 5.42
C LYS A 32 2.84 -1.12 4.94
N PRO A 33 2.50 -1.89 3.90
CA PRO A 33 1.13 -2.01 3.46
C PRO A 33 0.31 -2.55 4.64
N LYS A 34 -0.57 -1.72 5.20
CA LYS A 34 -1.54 -2.17 6.19
C LYS A 34 -2.37 -3.23 5.49
N ALA A 35 -2.24 -4.49 5.91
CA ALA A 35 -3.05 -5.57 5.35
C ALA A 35 -4.53 -5.18 5.51
N ILE A 36 -5.20 -4.91 4.40
CA ILE A 36 -6.60 -4.52 4.39
C ILE A 36 -7.39 -5.82 4.59
N LYS A 37 -7.86 -6.08 5.82
CA LYS A 37 -8.83 -7.16 6.07
C LYS A 37 -10.13 -6.80 5.36
N VAL A 38 -10.40 -7.44 4.23
CA VAL A 38 -11.69 -7.34 3.53
C VAL A 38 -12.75 -7.98 4.43
N LYS A 39 -13.55 -7.14 5.11
CA LYS A 39 -14.74 -7.61 5.83
C LYS A 39 -15.87 -7.77 4.82
N THR A 40 -16.18 -9.00 4.44
CA THR A 40 -17.40 -9.29 3.68
C THR A 40 -18.59 -9.12 4.62
N LYS A 41 -19.43 -8.10 4.37
CA LYS A 41 -20.73 -7.98 5.02
C LYS A 41 -21.61 -9.06 4.41
N GLN A 42 -21.81 -10.16 5.14
CA GLN A 42 -22.69 -11.24 4.73
C GLN A 42 -24.08 -10.67 4.50
N LEU A 43 -24.57 -10.76 3.25
CA LEU A 43 -25.94 -10.42 2.91
C LEU A 43 -26.86 -11.35 3.69
N ALA A 44 -27.84 -10.76 4.35
CA ALA A 44 -28.90 -11.44 5.07
C ALA A 44 -30.01 -11.90 4.10
N GLU A 45 -30.76 -12.89 4.58
CA GLU A 45 -32.17 -13.21 4.26
C GLU A 45 -32.48 -14.20 3.12
N GLY A 46 -32.50 -15.49 3.50
CA GLY A 46 -33.20 -16.57 2.81
C GLY A 46 -34.21 -17.25 3.74
N LYS A 47 -35.43 -16.73 3.77
CA LYS A 47 -36.75 -17.39 3.96
C LYS A 47 -36.91 -18.48 5.05
N LYS A 48 -37.64 -18.08 6.10
CA LYS A 48 -38.45 -18.91 7.02
C LYS A 48 -39.19 -20.04 6.28
N ALA A 49 -38.97 -21.29 6.69
CA ALA A 49 -39.80 -22.44 6.35
C ALA A 49 -40.22 -23.16 7.64
N GLU A 50 -41.43 -22.85 8.10
CA GLU A 50 -42.24 -23.74 8.94
C GLU A 50 -42.70 -24.91 8.06
N ILE A 51 -42.43 -26.16 8.46
CA ILE A 51 -43.36 -27.29 8.39
C ILE A 51 -42.88 -28.41 9.33
N LYS A 52 -43.55 -28.56 10.48
CA LYS A 52 -43.80 -29.84 11.16
C LYS A 52 -44.76 -29.56 12.32
N SER A 53 -46.04 -29.80 12.07
CA SER A 53 -47.02 -30.20 13.06
C SER A 53 -47.64 -31.50 12.55
#